data_AF-A0A557XX88-F1
#
_entry.id   AF-A0A557XX88-F1
#
_cell.length_a   1.000
_cell.length_b   1.000
_cell.length_c   1.000
_cell.angle_alpha   90.00
_cell.angle_beta   90.00
_cell.angle_gamma   90.00
#
_symmetry.space_group_name_H-M   'P 1'
#
loop_
_entity.id
_entity.type
_entity.pdbx_description
1 polymer ?
#
loop_
_entity_poly.entity_id
_entity_poly.type
_entity_poly.pdbx_seq_one_letter_code
_entity_poly.pdbx_strand_id
1 'polypeptide(L)'
;GSYNTDSLIEFLTDLHTHFGADKITLIWDNLSSHKSKAMTAWIAGQRSWLTVERLPGYAHDLNPIEMVWGNVKSVDLANLCPDTIDEAQAAAESGLTRVGSNYELCFAFLAHTGLSL
;
A
#
# COMPACT_ATOMS: atom_id res chain seq x y z
N GLY A 1 6.35 13.36 5.37
CA GLY A 1 7.73 13.44 4.84
C GLY A 1 7.69 13.17 3.34
N SER A 2 8.63 13.73 2.57
CA SER A 2 8.75 13.37 1.15
C SER A 2 9.45 12.01 1.06
N TYR A 3 8.77 10.99 0.54
CA TYR A 3 9.39 9.69 0.27
C TYR A 3 10.34 9.85 -0.92
N ASN A 4 11.64 9.83 -0.63
CA ASN A 4 12.69 9.76 -1.66
C ASN A 4 13.08 8.29 -1.90
N THR A 5 13.91 8.04 -2.91
CA THR A 5 14.27 6.67 -3.31
C THR A 5 14.89 5.86 -2.16
N ASP A 6 15.74 6.49 -1.34
CA ASP A 6 16.49 5.78 -0.29
C ASP A 6 15.55 5.32 0.84
N SER A 7 14.65 6.20 1.30
CA SER A 7 13.65 5.85 2.32
C SER A 7 12.71 4.72 1.86
N LEU A 8 12.41 4.63 0.57
CA LEU A 8 11.59 3.55 0.01
C LEU A 8 12.36 2.22 -0.03
N ILE A 9 13.67 2.25 -0.34
CA ILE A 9 14.52 1.06 -0.32
C ILE A 9 14.62 0.51 1.10
N GLU A 10 14.84 1.38 2.09
CA GLU A 10 14.86 1.03 3.51
C GLU A 10 13.53 0.37 3.91
N PHE A 11 12.40 1.02 3.60
CA PHE A 11 11.08 0.49 3.89
C PHE A 11 10.84 -0.91 3.29
N LEU A 12 11.19 -1.14 2.01
CA LEU A 12 10.99 -2.44 1.38
C LEU A 12 11.90 -3.53 1.98
N THR A 13 13.08 -3.15 2.48
CA THR A 13 14.00 -4.06 3.18
C THR A 13 13.45 -4.45 4.55
N ASP A 14 12.91 -3.48 5.28
CA ASP A 14 12.26 -3.71 6.57
C ASP A 14 10.99 -4.55 6.40
N LEU A 15 10.22 -4.30 5.33
CA LEU A 15 9.03 -5.07 4.97
C LEU A 15 9.37 -6.54 4.71
N HIS A 16 10.46 -6.82 3.98
CA HIS A 16 10.93 -8.18 3.75
C HIS A 16 11.26 -8.88 5.07
N THR A 17 11.94 -8.20 5.97
CA THR A 17 12.28 -8.73 7.29
C THR A 17 11.03 -8.97 8.15
N HIS A 18 10.07 -8.04 8.11
CA HIS A 18 8.82 -8.13 8.84
C HIS A 18 8.00 -9.38 8.46
N PHE A 19 7.97 -9.73 7.17
CA PHE A 19 7.31 -10.95 6.68
C PHE A 19 8.23 -12.19 6.70
N GLY A 20 9.21 -12.24 7.61
CA GLY A 20 10.04 -13.43 7.83
C GLY A 20 10.98 -13.77 6.68
N ALA A 21 11.37 -12.76 5.89
CA ALA A 21 12.17 -12.91 4.68
C ALA A 21 11.50 -13.75 3.57
N ASP A 22 10.18 -13.86 3.55
CA ASP A 22 9.42 -14.55 2.50
C ASP A 22 9.27 -13.71 1.21
N LYS A 23 8.74 -14.31 0.15
CA LYS A 23 8.48 -13.66 -1.12
C LYS A 23 7.34 -12.65 -1.01
N ILE A 24 7.54 -11.50 -1.64
CA ILE A 24 6.57 -10.40 -1.66
C ILE A 24 6.25 -10.05 -3.11
N THR A 25 4.96 -9.97 -3.42
CA THR A 25 4.45 -9.31 -4.62
C THR A 25 4.00 -7.91 -4.26
N LEU A 26 4.74 -6.90 -4.72
CA LEU A 26 4.44 -5.49 -4.52
C LEU A 26 3.63 -4.96 -5.70
N ILE A 27 2.41 -4.50 -5.43
CA ILE A 27 1.57 -3.80 -6.40
C ILE A 27 1.71 -2.30 -6.12
N TRP A 28 2.17 -1.52 -7.09
CA TRP A 28 2.39 -0.08 -6.89
C TRP A 28 2.05 0.76 -8.11
N ASP A 29 1.74 2.03 -7.86
CA ASP A 29 1.39 3.00 -8.87
C ASP A 29 2.63 3.57 -9.61
N ASN A 30 2.37 4.53 -10.49
CA ASN A 30 3.37 5.14 -11.36
C ASN A 30 3.99 6.42 -10.79
N LEU A 31 4.05 6.62 -9.47
CA LEU A 31 4.77 7.74 -8.87
C LEU A 31 6.24 7.78 -9.33
N SER A 32 6.80 8.99 -9.41
CA SER A 32 8.15 9.20 -9.98
C SER A 32 9.25 8.54 -9.15
N SER A 33 9.13 8.53 -7.82
CA SER A 33 10.04 7.84 -6.89
C SER A 33 10.06 6.33 -7.14
N HIS A 34 8.92 5.71 -7.45
CA HIS A 34 8.77 4.29 -7.79
C HIS A 34 9.43 3.92 -9.14
N LYS A 35 9.73 4.92 -9.98
CA LYS A 35 10.32 4.73 -11.31
C LYS A 35 11.74 5.28 -11.42
N SER A 36 12.34 5.70 -10.30
CA SER A 36 13.71 6.22 -10.33
C SER A 36 14.68 5.14 -10.85
N LYS A 37 15.76 5.57 -11.50
CA LYS A 37 16.79 4.64 -11.99
C LYS A 37 17.39 3.82 -10.85
N ALA A 38 17.64 4.47 -9.71
CA ALA A 38 18.17 3.82 -8.52
C ALA A 38 17.19 2.77 -7.96
N MET A 39 15.90 3.10 -7.84
CA MET A 39 14.89 2.15 -7.40
C MET A 39 14.76 0.96 -8.37
N THR A 40 14.75 1.23 -9.68
CA THR A 40 14.66 0.16 -10.70
C THR A 40 15.87 -0.76 -10.66
N ALA A 41 17.08 -0.21 -10.49
CA ALA A 41 18.31 -0.99 -10.34
C ALA A 41 18.30 -1.84 -9.06
N TRP A 42 17.84 -1.26 -7.94
CA TRP A 42 17.72 -1.98 -6.68
C TRP A 42 16.73 -3.15 -6.79
N ILE A 43 15.52 -2.94 -7.32
CA ILE A 43 14.52 -4.00 -7.53
C ILE A 43 15.08 -5.12 -8.40
N ALA A 44 15.85 -4.80 -9.44
CA ALA A 44 16.46 -5.81 -10.31
C ALA A 44 17.41 -6.76 -9.55
N GLY A 45 18.02 -6.29 -8.46
CA GLY A 45 18.84 -7.09 -7.55
C GLY A 45 18.05 -7.95 -6.56
N GLN A 46 16.76 -7.68 -6.36
CA GLN A 46 15.92 -8.35 -5.36
C GLN A 46 14.99 -9.43 -5.92
N ARG A 47 15.15 -9.81 -7.19
CA ARG A 47 14.25 -10.75 -7.90
C ARG A 47 14.10 -12.14 -7.26
N SER A 48 14.98 -12.52 -6.33
CA SER A 48 14.84 -13.78 -5.58
C SER A 48 13.66 -13.78 -4.61
N TRP A 49 13.25 -12.60 -4.12
CA TRP A 49 12.21 -12.44 -3.11
C TRP A 49 11.17 -11.37 -3.44
N LEU A 50 11.47 -10.41 -4.34
CA LEU A 50 10.57 -9.32 -4.69
C LEU A 50 10.10 -9.42 -6.15
N THR A 51 8.78 -9.57 -6.32
CA THR A 51 8.08 -9.36 -7.60
C THR A 51 7.36 -8.02 -7.54
N VAL A 52 7.43 -7.23 -8.61
CA VAL A 52 6.82 -5.90 -8.65
C VAL A 52 5.86 -5.80 -9.82
N GLU A 53 4.58 -5.64 -9.50
CA GLU A 53 3.50 -5.43 -10.46
C GLU A 53 3.14 -3.94 -10.52
N ARG A 54 3.23 -3.36 -11.72
CA ARG A 54 2.93 -1.93 -11.94
C ARG A 54 1.51 -1.75 -12.41
N LEU A 55 0.78 -0.87 -11.73
CA LEU A 55 -0.55 -0.47 -12.19
C LEU A 55 -0.45 0.26 -13.55
N PRO A 56 -1.45 0.11 -14.43
CA PRO A 56 -1.56 0.89 -15.66
C PRO A 56 -1.56 2.40 -15.37
N GLY A 57 -1.13 3.21 -16.33
CA GLY A 57 -1.17 4.65 -16.20
C GLY A 57 -2.61 5.16 -16.11
N TYR A 58 -2.93 5.85 -15.01
CA TYR A 58 -4.14 6.66 -14.80
C TYR A 58 -5.48 5.92 -14.85
N ALA A 59 -5.76 5.16 -13.79
CA ALA A 59 -7.12 4.98 -13.27
C ALA A 59 -7.01 4.76 -11.77
N HIS A 60 -7.40 5.77 -10.97
CA HIS A 60 -7.47 5.63 -9.50
C HIS A 60 -8.28 4.40 -9.09
N ASP A 61 -9.30 4.07 -9.90
CA ASP A 61 -10.17 2.91 -9.74
C ASP A 61 -9.43 1.55 -9.78
N LEU A 62 -8.21 1.50 -10.33
CA LEU A 62 -7.40 0.28 -10.39
C LEU A 62 -6.43 0.11 -9.21
N ASN A 63 -6.30 1.11 -8.34
CA ASN A 63 -5.45 0.99 -7.16
C ASN A 63 -6.27 0.47 -5.97
N PRO A 64 -6.02 -0.77 -5.48
CA PRO A 64 -6.85 -1.36 -4.42
C PRO A 64 -6.79 -0.55 -3.12
N ILE A 65 -5.75 0.27 -2.92
CA ILE A 65 -5.67 1.16 -1.75
C ILE A 65 -6.79 2.19 -1.72
N GLU A 66 -7.35 2.59 -2.87
CA GLU A 66 -8.46 3.54 -2.92
C GLU A 66 -9.74 2.93 -2.31
N MET A 67 -9.94 1.62 -2.44
CA MET A 67 -11.07 0.93 -1.79
C MET A 67 -10.86 0.78 -0.29
N VAL A 68 -9.62 0.54 0.14
CA VAL A 68 -9.26 0.59 1.57
C VAL A 68 -9.61 1.97 2.12
N TRP A 69 -9.18 3.04 1.45
CA TRP A 69 -9.51 4.40 1.86
C TRP A 69 -11.00 4.71 1.82
N GLY A 70 -11.71 4.25 0.78
CA GLY A 70 -13.15 4.38 0.69
C GLY A 70 -13.87 3.69 1.86
N ASN A 71 -13.44 2.49 2.23
CA ASN A 71 -13.99 1.75 3.37
C ASN A 71 -13.71 2.46 4.71
N VAL A 72 -12.46 2.83 4.97
CA VAL A 72 -12.09 3.50 6.23
C VAL A 72 -12.82 4.85 6.38
N LYS A 73 -12.92 5.63 5.29
CA LYS A 73 -13.63 6.91 5.30
C LYS A 73 -15.13 6.77 5.51
N SER A 74 -15.75 5.72 4.97
CA SER A 74 -17.20 5.50 5.05
C SER A 74 -17.66 4.76 6.30
N VAL A 75 -16.74 4.06 6.99
CA VAL A 75 -17.06 3.27 8.19
C VAL A 75 -16.50 3.93 9.44
N ASP A 76 -15.17 4.08 9.53
CA ASP A 76 -14.51 4.48 10.78
C ASP A 76 -14.43 6.00 10.94
N LEU A 77 -14.31 6.74 9.84
CA LEU A 77 -14.21 8.21 9.84
C LEU A 77 -15.53 8.91 9.48
N ALA A 78 -16.59 8.15 9.20
CA ALA A 78 -17.86 8.72 8.79
C ALA A 78 -18.48 9.55 9.93
N ASN A 79 -18.70 10.84 9.66
CA ASN A 79 -19.22 11.82 10.62
C ASN A 79 -18.36 11.99 11.89
N LEU A 80 -17.10 11.56 11.86
CA LEU A 80 -16.17 11.81 12.96
C LEU A 80 -15.85 13.31 13.03
N CYS A 81 -16.02 13.91 14.20
CA CYS A 81 -15.65 15.29 14.49
C CYS A 81 -14.64 15.29 15.64
N PRO A 82 -13.36 14.95 15.37
CA PRO A 82 -12.35 14.84 16.40
C PRO A 82 -11.91 16.24 16.86
N ASP A 83 -11.65 16.39 18.16
CA ASP A 83 -11.15 17.64 18.73
C ASP A 83 -9.63 17.78 18.53
N THR A 84 -8.95 16.66 18.23
CA THR A 84 -7.51 16.60 18.04
C THR A 84 -7.10 15.78 16.81
N ILE A 85 -5.89 16.02 16.31
CA ILE A 85 -5.30 15.18 15.26
C ILE A 85 -5.06 13.76 15.76
N ASP A 86 -4.72 13.58 17.03
CA ASP A 86 -4.44 12.26 17.61
C ASP A 86 -5.68 11.36 17.61
N GLU A 87 -6.87 11.93 17.87
CA GLU A 87 -8.15 11.23 17.75
C GLU A 87 -8.44 10.81 16.30
N ALA A 88 -8.20 11.72 15.34
CA ALA A 88 -8.35 11.40 13.92
C ALA A 88 -7.38 10.28 13.49
N GLN A 89 -6.13 10.33 13.97
CA GLN A 89 -5.12 9.33 13.70
C GLN A 89 -5.51 7.98 14.30
N ALA A 90 -5.92 7.93 15.57
CA ALA A 90 -6.33 6.70 16.24
C ALA A 90 -7.51 6.03 15.54
N ALA A 91 -8.49 6.82 15.08
CA ALA A 91 -9.62 6.31 14.30
C ALA A 91 -9.17 5.74 12.94
N ALA A 92 -8.27 6.43 12.24
CA ALA A 92 -7.73 5.95 10.97
C ALA A 92 -6.91 4.66 11.15
N GLU A 93 -6.04 4.59 12.16
CA GLU A 93 -5.25 3.40 12.50
C GLU A 93 -6.14 2.21 12.88
N SER A 94 -7.20 2.45 13.65
CA SER A 94 -8.18 1.43 14.00
C SER A 94 -8.90 0.88 12.76
N GLY A 95 -9.33 1.76 11.85
CA GLY A 95 -9.95 1.37 10.58
C GLY A 95 -9.00 0.59 9.67
N LEU A 96 -7.75 1.04 9.53
CA LEU A 96 -6.72 0.33 8.77
C LEU A 96 -6.40 -1.03 9.37
N THR A 97 -6.32 -1.13 10.70
CA THR A 97 -6.12 -2.41 11.41
C THR A 97 -7.30 -3.36 11.17
N ARG A 98 -8.53 -2.85 11.26
CA ARG A 98 -9.76 -3.62 11.00
C ARG A 98 -9.81 -4.18 9.59
N VAL A 99 -9.49 -3.35 8.59
CA VAL A 99 -9.43 -3.79 7.19
C VAL A 99 -8.28 -4.78 6.98
N GLY A 100 -7.07 -4.44 7.44
CA GLY A 100 -5.87 -5.27 7.25
C GLY A 100 -5.93 -6.64 7.94
N SER A 101 -6.73 -6.76 9.01
CA SER A 101 -6.96 -8.03 9.70
C SER A 101 -8.05 -8.91 9.04
N ASN A 102 -8.72 -8.41 7.99
CA ASN A 102 -9.74 -9.14 7.25
C ASN A 102 -9.25 -9.46 5.83
N TYR A 103 -8.61 -10.62 5.67
CA TYR A 103 -8.06 -11.04 4.38
C TYR A 103 -9.13 -11.14 3.29
N GLU A 104 -10.33 -11.62 3.59
CA GLU A 104 -11.42 -11.73 2.61
C GLU A 104 -11.78 -10.35 2.04
N LEU A 105 -11.85 -9.33 2.89
CA LEU A 105 -12.12 -7.96 2.48
C LEU A 105 -10.96 -7.39 1.63
N CYS A 106 -9.72 -7.60 2.05
CA CYS A 106 -8.55 -7.18 1.29
C CYS A 106 -8.50 -7.83 -0.10
N PHE A 107 -8.79 -9.13 -0.20
CA PHE A 107 -8.86 -9.82 -1.49
C PHE A 107 -10.07 -9.38 -2.32
N ALA A 108 -11.20 -9.04 -1.71
CA ALA A 108 -12.34 -8.48 -2.43
C ALA A 108 -12.02 -7.12 -3.06
N PHE A 109 -11.27 -6.25 -2.37
CA PHE A 109 -10.79 -4.98 -2.95
C PHE A 109 -9.85 -5.22 -4.12
N LEU A 110 -8.93 -6.17 -3.99
CA LEU A 110 -8.05 -6.53 -5.09
C LEU A 110 -8.84 -7.08 -6.28
N ALA A 111 -9.81 -7.97 -6.06
CA ALA A 111 -10.63 -8.55 -7.13
C ALA A 111 -11.44 -7.48 -7.88
N HIS A 112 -11.94 -6.45 -7.18
CA HIS A 112 -12.70 -5.37 -7.81
C HIS A 112 -11.86 -4.55 -8.81
N THR A 113 -10.54 -4.47 -8.62
CA THR A 113 -9.67 -3.79 -9.59
C THR A 113 -9.56 -4.52 -10.93
N GLY A 114 -9.96 -5.80 -11.00
CA GLY A 114 -9.83 -6.61 -12.21
C GLY A 114 -8.37 -6.92 -12.60
N LEU A 115 -7.41 -6.67 -11.71
CA LEU A 115 -6.00 -7.02 -11.93
C LEU A 115 -5.85 -8.55 -11.98
N SER A 116 -5.19 -9.04 -13.03
CA SER A 116 -4.72 -10.43 -13.10
C SER A 116 -3.29 -10.44 -12.55
N LEU A 117 -3.10 -10.98 -11.34
CA LEU A 117 -1.79 -11.17 -10.70
C LEU A 117 -1.28 -12.59 -10.86
#